data_AF-A0A418GRB7-F1
#
_entry.id   AF-A0A418GRB7-F1
#
_cell.length_a   1.000
_cell.length_b   1.000
_cell.length_c   1.000
_cell.angle_alpha   90.00
_cell.angle_beta   90.00
_cell.angle_gamma   90.00
#
_symmetry.space_group_name_H-M   'P 1'
#
loop_
_entity.id
_entity.type
_entity.pdbx_description
1 polymer ?
#
loop_
_entity_poly.entity_id
_entity_poly.type
_entity_poly.pdbx_seq_one_letter_code
_entity_poly.pdbx_strand_id
1 'polypeptide(L)'
;MTGWHGLLRRYATPATGRENKNMAMDLRNPDVWLAHLLENLPEDKLSAALDDGNADWEFVDSEIVKLGSLAHSQLDIPELQRRGLMLLASETKDFRLLAHLLRTLQHAGDILLASRMLAQYTEHYWTCAA
;
A
#
# COMPACT_ATOMS: atom_id res chain seq x y z
N MET A 1 23.10 60.50 -5.10
CA MET A 1 21.75 59.91 -5.16
C MET A 1 21.87 58.54 -5.84
N THR A 2 22.46 57.51 -5.23
CA THR A 2 21.84 56.53 -4.31
C THR A 2 20.39 56.20 -4.73
N GLY A 3 20.00 54.99 -5.13
CA GLY A 3 20.63 53.69 -5.22
C GLY A 3 19.49 52.67 -5.29
N TRP A 4 19.34 51.93 -6.38
CA TRP A 4 18.39 50.81 -6.50
C TRP A 4 19.01 49.72 -7.38
N HIS A 5 20.08 49.12 -6.84
CA HIS A 5 20.59 47.83 -7.28
C HIS A 5 20.06 46.77 -6.30
N GLY A 6 19.41 45.74 -6.83
CA GLY A 6 19.38 44.42 -6.18
C GLY A 6 18.35 44.21 -5.09
N LEU A 7 17.11 43.90 -5.48
CA LEU A 7 16.21 43.00 -4.76
C LEU A 7 15.19 42.55 -5.82
N LEU A 8 15.36 41.40 -6.46
CA LEU A 8 14.47 40.24 -6.31
C LEU A 8 15.11 38.98 -6.92
N ARG A 9 16.41 38.80 -6.68
CA ARG A 9 17.07 37.49 -6.84
C ARG A 9 17.42 37.00 -5.45
N ARG A 10 16.56 36.16 -4.87
CA ARG A 10 16.81 35.20 -3.77
C ARG A 10 15.49 34.85 -3.07
N TYR A 11 14.71 33.95 -3.67
CA TYR A 11 13.96 32.87 -3.00
C TYR A 11 13.65 31.80 -4.06
N ALA A 12 14.71 31.30 -4.70
CA ALA A 12 14.68 29.96 -5.28
C ALA A 12 15.40 29.08 -4.26
N THR A 13 14.64 28.51 -3.33
CA THR A 13 15.09 27.33 -2.60
C THR A 13 15.26 26.22 -3.64
N PRO A 14 16.43 25.58 -3.76
CA PRO A 14 16.51 24.32 -4.46
C PRO A 14 15.75 23.32 -3.58
N ALA A 15 14.57 22.88 -4.02
CA ALA A 15 13.91 21.73 -3.45
C ALA A 15 14.90 20.57 -3.52
N THR A 16 15.48 20.27 -2.35
CA THR A 16 16.39 19.16 -2.12
C THR A 16 15.73 17.88 -2.61
N GLY A 17 16.44 17.11 -3.44
CA GLY A 17 16.06 15.82 -4.04
C GLY A 17 15.87 14.69 -3.01
N ARG A 18 15.08 14.96 -1.98
CA ARG A 18 14.63 14.08 -0.90
C ARG A 18 13.26 14.53 -0.39
N GLU A 19 12.46 15.18 -1.23
CA GLU A 19 11.04 15.36 -0.96
C GLU A 19 10.30 14.08 -1.39
N ASN A 20 9.80 13.37 -0.38
CA ASN A 20 8.53 12.65 -0.44
C ASN A 20 8.45 11.29 -1.18
N LYS A 21 9.40 10.37 -0.95
CA LYS A 21 9.12 8.94 -1.21
C LYS A 21 8.14 8.31 -0.19
N ASN A 22 7.87 9.02 0.91
CA ASN A 22 6.81 8.73 1.86
C ASN A 22 5.70 9.77 1.76
N MET A 23 5.29 10.18 0.53
CA MET A 23 3.98 10.79 0.36
C MET A 23 3.00 9.84 1.05
N ALA A 24 2.37 10.31 2.13
CA ALA A 24 1.47 9.51 2.95
C ALA A 24 0.50 8.78 2.01
N MET A 25 0.63 7.45 1.93
CA MET A 25 -0.22 6.61 1.11
C MET A 25 -1.67 6.97 1.44
N ASP A 26 -2.35 7.69 0.55
CA ASP A 26 -3.73 8.13 0.79
C ASP A 26 -4.65 6.94 0.52
N LEU A 27 -4.86 6.14 1.56
CA LEU A 27 -5.67 4.93 1.52
C LEU A 27 -7.14 5.20 1.21
N ARG A 28 -7.58 6.46 1.22
CA ARG A 28 -8.93 6.86 0.79
C ARG A 28 -9.05 6.99 -0.73
N ASN A 29 -7.93 6.99 -1.45
CA ASN A 29 -7.91 7.02 -2.91
C ASN A 29 -7.85 5.58 -3.46
N PRO A 30 -8.92 5.09 -4.12
CA PRO A 30 -8.94 3.77 -4.75
C PRO A 30 -7.78 3.50 -5.72
N ASP A 31 -7.29 4.54 -6.41
CA ASP A 31 -6.24 4.38 -7.41
C ASP A 31 -4.89 4.02 -6.78
N VAL A 32 -4.67 4.40 -5.50
CA VAL A 32 -3.47 4.00 -4.75
C VAL A 32 -3.45 2.49 -4.57
N TRP A 33 -4.58 1.88 -4.19
CA TRP A 33 -4.68 0.44 -3.99
C TRP A 33 -4.40 -0.33 -5.27
N LEU A 34 -4.97 0.13 -6.38
CA LEU A 34 -4.83 -0.51 -7.68
C LEU A 34 -3.42 -0.34 -8.24
N ALA A 35 -2.79 0.81 -8.04
CA ALA A 35 -1.40 1.02 -8.44
C ALA A 35 -0.47 0.02 -7.73
N HIS A 36 -0.65 -0.21 -6.42
CA HIS A 36 0.16 -1.17 -5.67
C HIS A 36 -0.15 -2.62 -6.05
N LEU A 37 -1.43 -2.94 -6.29
CA LEU A 37 -1.83 -4.26 -6.78
C LEU A 37 -1.19 -4.58 -8.13
N LEU A 38 -1.17 -3.61 -9.05
CA LEU A 38 -0.72 -3.77 -10.43
C LEU A 38 0.78 -3.46 -10.61
N GLU A 39 1.50 -3.16 -9.54
CA GLU A 39 2.94 -2.91 -9.59
C GLU A 39 3.65 -4.15 -10.16
N ASN A 40 4.55 -3.88 -11.10
CA ASN A 40 5.21 -4.93 -11.86
C ASN A 40 6.28 -5.59 -11.00
N LEU A 41 6.16 -6.91 -10.82
CA LEU A 41 7.14 -7.71 -10.10
C LEU A 41 7.87 -8.65 -11.06
N PRO A 42 9.15 -8.97 -10.78
CA PRO A 42 9.84 -10.10 -11.39
C PRO A 42 9.02 -11.40 -11.29
N GLU A 43 9.10 -12.26 -12.30
CA GLU A 43 8.30 -13.49 -12.40
C GLU A 43 8.49 -14.43 -11.20
N ASP A 44 9.71 -14.52 -10.67
CA ASP A 44 10.03 -15.28 -9.47
C ASP A 44 9.24 -14.80 -8.25
N LYS A 45 9.05 -13.48 -8.11
CA LYS A 45 8.25 -12.89 -7.03
C LYS A 45 6.74 -13.03 -7.24
N LEU A 46 6.27 -13.05 -8.50
CA LEU A 46 4.83 -13.28 -8.77
C LEU A 46 4.40 -14.65 -8.23
N SER A 47 5.19 -15.69 -8.51
CA SER A 47 4.92 -17.07 -8.09
C SER A 47 5.44 -17.42 -6.68
N ALA A 48 6.12 -16.48 -6.00
CA ALA A 48 6.66 -16.71 -4.67
C ALA A 48 5.56 -16.56 -3.61
N ALA A 49 5.37 -17.63 -2.82
CA ALA A 49 4.54 -17.57 -1.62
C ALA A 49 5.15 -16.59 -0.61
N LEU A 50 4.29 -15.99 0.22
CA LEU A 50 4.74 -15.23 1.39
C LEU A 50 5.54 -16.12 2.33
N ASP A 51 6.72 -15.62 2.69
CA ASP A 51 7.56 -16.19 3.74
C ASP A 51 6.93 -15.89 5.10
N ASP A 52 6.61 -16.92 5.87
CA ASP A 52 6.07 -16.79 7.22
C ASP A 52 7.09 -16.13 8.19
N GLY A 53 8.37 -16.06 7.83
CA GLY A 53 9.40 -15.29 8.54
C GLY A 53 9.47 -13.81 8.18
N ASN A 54 8.66 -13.32 7.24
CA ASN A 54 8.61 -11.91 6.88
C ASN A 54 7.91 -11.10 7.99
N ALA A 55 8.62 -10.13 8.58
CA ALA A 55 8.11 -9.36 9.70
C ALA A 55 6.86 -8.51 9.38
N ASP A 56 6.73 -8.01 8.14
CA ASP A 56 5.54 -7.26 7.73
C ASP A 56 4.35 -8.20 7.52
N TRP A 57 4.59 -9.41 7.02
CA TRP A 57 3.56 -10.44 6.90
C TRP A 57 3.08 -10.92 8.26
N GLU A 58 3.99 -11.25 9.18
CA GLU A 58 3.66 -11.63 10.55
C GLU A 58 2.82 -10.56 11.25
N PHE A 59 3.16 -9.28 11.04
CA PHE A 59 2.35 -8.17 11.53
C PHE A 59 0.95 -8.17 10.91
N VAL A 60 0.82 -8.26 9.59
CA VAL A 60 -0.48 -8.25 8.90
C VAL A 60 -1.36 -9.43 9.35
N ASP A 61 -0.79 -10.63 9.41
CA ASP A 61 -1.51 -11.85 9.78
C ASP A 61 -1.91 -11.87 11.26
N SER A 62 -1.10 -11.30 12.15
CA SER A 62 -1.46 -11.18 13.57
C SER A 62 -2.51 -10.09 13.82
N GLU A 63 -2.45 -8.96 13.11
CA GLU A 63 -3.42 -7.88 13.26
C GLU A 63 -4.78 -8.28 12.69
N ILE A 64 -4.85 -8.92 11.52
CA ILE A 64 -6.14 -9.23 10.86
C ILE A 64 -7.06 -10.11 11.71
N VAL A 65 -6.50 -10.97 12.57
CA VAL A 65 -7.25 -11.80 13.53
C VAL A 65 -8.04 -10.93 14.52
N LYS A 66 -7.51 -9.76 14.89
CA LYS A 66 -8.14 -8.84 15.83
C LYS A 66 -9.31 -8.06 15.21
N LEU A 67 -9.39 -7.98 13.88
CA LEU A 67 -10.43 -7.26 13.14
C LEU A 67 -11.85 -7.78 13.47
N GLY A 68 -11.99 -9.08 13.73
CA GLY A 68 -13.25 -9.73 14.12
C GLY A 68 -13.48 -9.82 15.64
N SER A 69 -12.61 -9.21 16.46
CA SER A 69 -12.65 -9.31 17.91
C SER A 69 -13.19 -8.06 18.58
N LEU A 70 -13.55 -8.15 19.87
CA LEU A 70 -13.93 -7.00 20.69
C LEU A 70 -12.77 -6.02 20.97
N ALA A 71 -11.52 -6.40 20.65
CA ALA A 71 -10.32 -5.56 20.80
C ALA A 71 -10.12 -4.56 19.64
N HIS A 72 -11.16 -4.32 18.84
CA HIS A 72 -11.10 -3.50 17.63
C HIS A 72 -10.51 -2.10 17.82
N SER A 73 -10.65 -1.50 19.01
CA SER A 73 -10.11 -0.17 19.33
C SER A 73 -8.58 -0.10 19.38
N GLN A 74 -7.87 -1.24 19.35
CA GLN A 74 -6.41 -1.31 19.37
C GLN A 74 -5.79 -1.54 18.00
N LEU A 75 -6.60 -1.80 16.97
CA LEU A 75 -6.09 -2.18 15.65
C LEU A 75 -5.89 -0.94 14.78
N ASP A 76 -4.67 -0.77 14.28
CA ASP A 76 -4.32 0.26 13.31
C ASP A 76 -4.59 -0.26 11.89
N ILE A 77 -5.84 -0.17 11.43
CA ILE A 77 -6.24 -0.60 10.09
C ILE A 77 -5.39 0.10 9.02
N PRO A 78 -5.19 1.44 9.07
CA PRO A 78 -4.35 2.11 8.09
C PRO A 78 -2.92 1.55 7.99
N GLU A 79 -2.28 1.21 9.10
CA GLU A 79 -0.94 0.62 9.08
C GLU A 79 -0.93 -0.80 8.52
N LEU A 80 -1.90 -1.65 8.91
CA LEU A 80 -2.08 -2.99 8.34
C LEU A 80 -2.22 -2.90 6.81
N GLN A 81 -3.10 -2.02 6.33
CA GLN A 81 -3.34 -1.81 4.91
C GLN A 81 -2.09 -1.31 4.18
N ARG A 82 -1.36 -0.37 4.77
CA ARG A 82 -0.13 0.18 4.20
C ARG A 82 0.93 -0.90 4.02
N ARG A 83 1.21 -1.69 5.06
CA ARG A 83 2.20 -2.78 4.98
C ARG A 83 1.77 -3.84 3.99
N GLY A 84 0.49 -4.21 3.99
CA GLY A 84 0.00 -5.19 3.04
C GLY A 84 0.09 -4.72 1.58
N LEU A 85 -0.22 -3.45 1.30
CA LEU A 85 -0.04 -2.88 -0.04
C LEU A 85 1.43 -2.80 -0.45
N MET A 86 2.33 -2.50 0.48
CA MET A 86 3.77 -2.53 0.21
C MET A 86 4.26 -3.94 -0.16
N LEU A 87 3.84 -4.97 0.58
CA LEU A 87 4.18 -6.36 0.27
C LEU A 87 3.65 -6.79 -1.10
N LEU A 88 2.42 -6.40 -1.46
CA LEU A 88 1.87 -6.63 -2.81
C LEU A 88 2.70 -5.95 -3.89
N ALA A 89 3.20 -4.74 -3.61
CA ALA A 89 3.91 -3.94 -4.60
C ALA A 89 5.38 -4.33 -4.77
N SER A 90 6.02 -4.94 -3.75
CA SER A 90 7.47 -5.19 -3.79
C SER A 90 7.89 -6.65 -3.64
N GLU A 91 7.10 -7.50 -2.98
CA GLU A 91 7.55 -8.84 -2.56
C GLU A 91 6.79 -10.00 -3.20
N THR A 92 5.47 -9.93 -3.33
CA THR A 92 4.66 -11.10 -3.70
C THR A 92 3.30 -10.73 -4.27
N LYS A 93 2.66 -11.68 -4.95
CA LYS A 93 1.23 -11.64 -5.29
C LYS A 93 0.44 -12.77 -4.61
N ASP A 94 0.95 -13.37 -3.54
CA ASP A 94 0.27 -14.43 -2.79
C ASP A 94 -1.15 -14.01 -2.39
N PHE A 95 -2.12 -14.87 -2.71
CA PHE A 95 -3.54 -14.58 -2.51
C PHE A 95 -3.93 -14.39 -1.04
N ARG A 96 -3.20 -14.98 -0.09
CA ARG A 96 -3.45 -14.83 1.36
C ARG A 96 -3.42 -13.36 1.77
N LEU A 97 -2.46 -12.61 1.25
CA LEU A 97 -2.31 -11.18 1.52
C LEU A 97 -3.44 -10.35 0.90
N LEU A 98 -3.83 -10.67 -0.33
CA LEU A 98 -4.99 -10.03 -0.95
C LEU A 98 -6.25 -10.29 -0.12
N ALA A 99 -6.48 -11.53 0.31
CA ALA A 99 -7.66 -11.88 1.11
C ALA A 99 -7.75 -11.05 2.40
N HIS A 100 -6.61 -10.83 3.10
CA HIS A 100 -6.57 -9.98 4.30
C HIS A 100 -6.87 -8.53 3.98
N LEU A 101 -6.31 -7.96 2.90
CA LEU A 101 -6.61 -6.60 2.45
C LEU A 101 -8.09 -6.43 2.08
N LEU A 102 -8.67 -7.37 1.33
CA LEU A 102 -10.10 -7.37 0.98
C LEU A 102 -10.98 -7.39 2.23
N ARG A 103 -10.58 -8.14 3.26
CA ARG A 103 -11.32 -8.19 4.54
C ARG A 103 -11.33 -6.84 5.25
N THR A 104 -10.24 -6.08 5.19
CA THR A 104 -10.19 -4.73 5.79
C THR A 104 -11.13 -3.76 5.09
N LEU A 105 -11.20 -3.83 3.75
CA LEU A 105 -12.11 -3.02 2.94
C LEU A 105 -13.58 -3.39 3.21
N GLN A 106 -13.88 -4.69 3.29
CA GLN A 106 -15.22 -5.17 3.64
C GLN A 106 -15.66 -4.71 5.03
N HIS A 107 -14.75 -4.76 6.02
CA HIS A 107 -15.01 -4.28 7.36
C HIS A 107 -15.32 -2.77 7.40
N ALA A 108 -14.63 -1.98 6.57
CA ALA A 108 -14.90 -0.56 6.41
C ALA A 108 -16.18 -0.25 5.60
N GLY A 109 -16.81 -1.26 5.00
CA GLY A 109 -17.97 -1.10 4.11
C GLY A 109 -17.61 -0.68 2.68
N ASP A 110 -16.32 -0.66 2.31
CA ASP A 110 -15.86 -0.31 0.97
C ASP A 110 -15.87 -1.53 0.02
N ILE A 111 -17.07 -2.06 -0.19
CA ILE A 111 -17.30 -3.27 -1.00
C ILE A 111 -16.91 -3.05 -2.46
N LEU A 112 -17.11 -1.84 -2.99
CA LEU A 112 -16.77 -1.52 -4.37
C LEU A 112 -15.27 -1.62 -4.62
N LEU A 113 -14.44 -1.03 -3.75
CA LEU A 113 -13.00 -1.15 -3.87
C LEU A 113 -12.52 -2.59 -3.67
N ALA A 114 -13.09 -3.31 -2.71
CA ALA A 114 -12.79 -4.73 -2.51
C ALA A 114 -13.09 -5.57 -3.77
N SER A 115 -14.27 -5.40 -4.38
CA SER A 115 -14.62 -6.10 -5.62
C SER A 115 -13.70 -5.71 -6.78
N ARG A 116 -13.34 -4.43 -6.92
CA ARG A 116 -12.42 -3.96 -7.97
C ARG A 116 -11.02 -4.56 -7.81
N MET A 117 -10.49 -4.59 -6.58
CA MET A 117 -9.22 -5.23 -6.24
C MET A 117 -9.23 -6.72 -6.61
N LEU A 118 -10.27 -7.46 -6.20
CA LEU A 118 -10.40 -8.88 -6.52
C LEU A 118 -10.46 -9.12 -8.03
N ALA A 119 -11.28 -8.36 -8.76
CA ALA A 119 -11.42 -8.47 -10.20
C ALA A 119 -10.07 -8.27 -10.92
N GLN A 120 -9.37 -7.17 -10.61
CA GLN A 120 -8.07 -6.87 -11.19
C GLN A 120 -7.02 -7.93 -10.85
N TYR A 121 -7.00 -8.42 -9.61
CA TYR A 121 -6.10 -9.50 -9.26
C TYR A 121 -6.36 -10.76 -10.08
N THR A 122 -7.62 -11.18 -10.21
CA THR A 122 -7.97 -12.38 -10.97
C THR A 122 -7.69 -12.22 -12.47
N GLU A 123 -7.82 -11.01 -13.00
CA GLU A 123 -7.52 -10.71 -14.40
C GLU A 123 -6.01 -10.81 -14.70
N HIS A 124 -5.16 -10.36 -13.78
CA HIS A 124 -3.72 -10.23 -14.02
C HIS A 124 -2.87 -11.37 -13.45
N TYR A 125 -3.27 -11.97 -12.33
CA TYR A 125 -2.38 -12.84 -11.54
C TYR A 125 -2.94 -14.24 -11.26
N TRP A 126 -4.20 -14.54 -11.63
CA TRP A 126 -4.85 -15.82 -11.29
C TRP A 126 -4.07 -17.07 -11.70
N THR A 127 -3.31 -17.01 -12.79
CA THR A 127 -2.58 -18.17 -13.33
C THR A 127 -1.11 -18.24 -12.93
N CYS A 128 -0.55 -17.18 -12.34
CA CYS A 128 0.89 -17.08 -12.06
C CYS A 128 1.24 -16.67 -10.62
N ALA A 129 0.27 -16.18 -9.84
CA ALA A 129 0.46 -15.94 -8.42
C ALA A 129 0.63 -17.25 -7.64
N ALA A 130 1.32 -17.12 -6.50
CA ALA A 130 1.45 -18.18 -5.50
C ALA A 130 0.12 -18.56 -4.84
#